data_AF-A0A936E152-F1
#
_entry.id   AF-A0A936E152-F1
#
_cell.length_a   1.000
_cell.length_b   1.000
_cell.length_c   1.000
_cell.angle_alpha   90.00
_cell.angle_beta   90.00
_cell.angle_gamma   90.00
#
_symmetry.space_group_name_H-M   'P 1'
#
loop_
_entity.id
_entity.type
_entity.pdbx_description
1 polymer ?
#
loop_
_entity_poly.entity_id
_entity_poly.type
_entity_poly.pdbx_seq_one_letter_code
_entity_poly.pdbx_strand_id
1 'polypeptide(L)'
;MRLIFMVIILSASAAGASYLMHSSGNEQVPQREDLNKFPETTGNWTMTEDRQLTAGEMRELKADDYLSRTYRSSEGLTAYLFIAFYSSQRHRQTLHSPQNCLPGSGWTMGNHRIHSPGNDSQGRRREINE
;
A
#
# COMPACT_ATOMS: atom_id res chain seq x y z
N MET A 1 35.57 -25.22 -26.68
CA MET A 1 34.52 -25.95 -25.92
C MET A 1 34.22 -25.31 -24.57
N ARG A 2 35.19 -25.10 -23.67
CA ARG A 2 35.00 -24.42 -22.36
C ARG A 2 34.33 -23.04 -22.43
N LEU A 3 34.74 -22.21 -23.39
CA LEU A 3 34.17 -20.87 -23.58
C LEU A 3 32.68 -20.90 -23.97
N ILE A 4 32.31 -21.84 -24.85
CA ILE A 4 30.92 -22.02 -25.31
C ILE A 4 30.03 -22.48 -24.15
N PHE A 5 30.51 -23.42 -23.32
CA PHE A 5 29.80 -23.85 -22.11
C PHE A 5 29.61 -22.69 -21.11
N MET A 6 30.63 -21.86 -20.90
CA MET A 6 30.52 -20.68 -20.04
C MET A 6 29.51 -19.65 -20.56
N VAL A 7 29.50 -19.39 -21.87
CA VAL A 7 28.53 -18.46 -22.49
C VAL A 7 27.10 -19.00 -22.36
N ILE A 8 26.90 -20.30 -22.59
CA ILE A 8 25.59 -20.94 -22.45
C ILE A 8 25.09 -20.83 -21.00
N ILE A 9 25.93 -21.17 -20.02
CA ILE A 9 25.57 -21.08 -18.60
C ILE A 9 25.25 -19.63 -18.21
N LEU A 10 26.04 -18.66 -18.66
CA LEU A 10 25.81 -17.24 -18.35
C LEU A 10 24.48 -16.75 -18.97
N SER A 11 24.19 -17.12 -20.21
CA SER A 11 22.94 -16.77 -20.88
C SER A 11 21.71 -17.43 -20.23
N ALA A 12 21.81 -18.70 -19.82
CA ALA A 12 20.74 -19.41 -19.14
C ALA A 12 20.44 -18.81 -17.76
N SER A 13 21.48 -18.47 -17.00
CA SER A 13 21.33 -17.79 -15.70
C SER A 13 20.69 -16.41 -15.83
N ALA A 14 21.10 -15.63 -16.84
CA ALA A 14 20.50 -14.32 -17.12
C ALA A 14 19.02 -14.44 -17.50
N ALA A 15 18.68 -15.37 -18.39
CA ALA A 15 17.29 -15.62 -18.79
C ALA A 15 16.44 -16.12 -17.60
N GLY A 16 16.98 -17.00 -16.77
CA GLY A 16 16.34 -17.48 -15.55
C GLY A 16 16.07 -16.35 -14.55
N ALA A 17 17.04 -15.47 -14.31
CA ALA A 17 16.87 -14.31 -13.43
C ALA A 17 15.80 -13.34 -13.97
N SER A 18 15.83 -13.02 -15.26
CA SER A 18 14.82 -12.16 -15.89
C SER A 18 13.42 -12.75 -15.81
N TYR A 19 13.26 -14.07 -16.05
CA TYR A 19 11.97 -14.74 -15.93
C TYR A 19 11.44 -14.68 -14.49
N LEU A 20 12.27 -14.99 -13.50
CA LEU A 20 11.88 -14.96 -12.10
C LEU A 20 11.46 -13.55 -11.65
N MET A 21 12.17 -12.51 -12.06
CA MET A 21 11.83 -11.10 -11.76
C MET A 21 10.49 -10.66 -12.37
N HIS A 22 10.17 -11.09 -13.59
CA HIS A 22 8.89 -10.75 -14.23
C HIS A 22 7.74 -11.62 -13.71
N SER A 23 8.02 -12.83 -13.24
CA SER A 23 7.00 -13.72 -12.65
C SER A 23 6.62 -13.33 -11.22
N SER A 24 7.42 -12.51 -10.52
CA SER A 24 7.13 -12.06 -9.16
C SER A 24 6.03 -10.98 -9.12
N GLY A 25 4.80 -11.46 -9.23
CA GLY A 25 3.58 -10.85 -8.69
C GLY A 25 3.01 -9.69 -9.50
N ASN A 26 2.25 -9.98 -10.55
CA ASN A 26 1.33 -8.96 -11.05
C ASN A 26 0.29 -8.66 -9.97
N GLU A 27 0.40 -7.49 -9.33
CA GLU A 27 -0.70 -6.98 -8.51
C GLU A 27 -1.86 -6.65 -9.43
N GLN A 28 -3.00 -7.27 -9.16
CA GLN A 28 -4.23 -6.97 -9.86
C GLN A 28 -4.85 -5.76 -9.16
N VAL A 29 -4.61 -4.57 -9.72
CA VAL A 29 -5.33 -3.37 -9.28
C VAL A 29 -6.73 -3.45 -9.90
N PRO A 30 -7.81 -3.55 -9.11
CA PRO A 30 -9.15 -3.61 -9.66
C PRO A 30 -9.47 -2.31 -10.39
N GLN A 31 -10.12 -2.42 -11.54
CA GLN A 31 -10.68 -1.25 -12.20
C GLN A 31 -11.74 -0.63 -11.27
N ARG A 32 -11.63 0.66 -11.01
CA ARG A 32 -12.54 1.40 -10.13
C ARG A 32 -12.76 2.82 -10.66
N GLU A 33 -13.82 3.45 -10.17
CA GLU A 33 -14.02 4.89 -10.34
C GLU A 33 -13.29 5.69 -9.27
N ASP A 34 -12.90 6.92 -9.57
CA ASP A 34 -12.29 7.85 -8.62
C ASP A 34 -13.19 8.05 -7.38
N LEU A 35 -12.59 8.14 -6.19
CA LEU A 35 -13.31 8.30 -4.93
C LEU A 35 -14.07 9.63 -4.88
N ASN A 36 -13.64 10.65 -5.60
CA ASN A 36 -14.38 11.91 -5.71
C ASN A 36 -15.80 11.74 -6.32
N LYS A 37 -16.04 10.67 -7.10
CA LYS A 37 -17.34 10.30 -7.65
C LYS A 37 -18.22 9.53 -6.67
N PHE A 38 -17.73 9.25 -5.46
CA PHE A 38 -18.56 8.61 -4.45
C PHE A 38 -19.84 9.44 -4.22
N PRO A 39 -21.02 8.82 -4.08
CA PRO A 39 -22.28 9.57 -4.07
C PRO A 39 -22.36 10.58 -2.92
N GLU A 40 -22.85 11.78 -3.21
CA GLU A 40 -23.17 12.77 -2.18
C GLU A 40 -24.35 12.33 -1.30
N THR A 41 -25.22 11.46 -1.81
CA THR A 41 -26.36 10.90 -1.07
C THR A 41 -26.31 9.38 -1.13
N THR A 42 -26.39 8.72 0.02
CA THR A 42 -26.46 7.25 0.13
C THR A 42 -27.53 6.88 1.16
N GLY A 43 -28.65 6.33 0.70
CA GLY A 43 -29.78 6.03 1.58
C GLY A 43 -30.34 7.31 2.23
N ASN A 44 -30.40 7.34 3.57
CA ASN A 44 -30.84 8.49 4.34
C ASN A 44 -29.71 9.47 4.72
N TRP A 45 -28.49 9.28 4.19
CA TRP A 45 -27.33 10.11 4.47
C TRP A 45 -27.05 11.08 3.31
N THR A 46 -26.79 12.34 3.64
CA THR A 46 -26.38 13.38 2.68
C THR A 46 -25.07 14.02 3.12
N MET A 47 -24.15 14.19 2.18
CA MET A 47 -22.87 14.87 2.40
C MET A 47 -23.12 16.31 2.82
N THR A 48 -22.45 16.74 3.89
CA THR A 48 -22.47 18.13 4.37
C THR A 48 -21.12 18.82 4.25
N GLU A 49 -20.04 18.05 4.10
CA GLU A 49 -18.69 18.58 3.98
C GLU A 49 -17.82 17.64 3.13
N ASP A 50 -16.99 18.22 2.27
CA ASP A 50 -15.91 17.55 1.55
C ASP A 50 -14.59 18.26 1.88
N ARG A 51 -13.78 17.62 2.72
CA ARG A 51 -12.55 18.19 3.25
C ARG A 51 -11.38 17.79 2.38
N GLN A 52 -10.68 18.80 1.85
CA GLN A 52 -9.42 18.56 1.16
C GLN A 52 -8.28 18.31 2.16
N LEU A 53 -7.48 17.28 1.89
CA LEU A 53 -6.23 17.08 2.61
C LEU A 53 -5.22 18.15 2.17
N THR A 54 -4.50 18.68 3.12
CA THR A 54 -3.38 19.59 2.86
C THR A 54 -2.25 18.86 2.14
N ALA A 55 -1.37 19.61 1.47
CA ALA A 55 -0.18 19.05 0.85
C ALA A 55 0.74 18.33 1.86
N GLY A 56 0.72 18.75 3.13
CA GLY A 56 1.43 18.07 4.21
C GLY A 56 0.83 16.71 4.52
N GLU A 57 -0.49 16.65 4.74
CA GLU A 57 -1.20 15.39 4.97
C GLU A 57 -1.03 14.42 3.80
N MET A 58 -1.15 14.89 2.55
CA MET A 58 -0.97 14.05 1.36
C MET A 58 0.46 13.51 1.23
N ARG A 59 1.47 14.29 1.60
CA ARG A 59 2.87 13.84 1.57
C ARG A 59 3.16 12.72 2.57
N GLU A 60 2.51 12.75 3.73
CA GLU A 60 2.66 11.70 4.73
C GLU A 60 1.80 10.48 4.41
N LEU A 61 0.54 10.71 4.01
CA LEU A 61 -0.43 9.65 3.70
C LEU A 61 0.00 8.85 2.47
N LYS A 62 0.47 9.52 1.40
CA LYS A 62 0.90 8.91 0.13
C LYS A 62 -0.14 7.98 -0.49
N ALA A 63 -1.42 8.27 -0.26
CA ALA A 63 -2.50 7.57 -0.93
C ALA A 63 -2.58 7.96 -2.40
N ASP A 64 -2.92 7.00 -3.27
CA ASP A 64 -3.14 7.22 -4.69
C ASP A 64 -4.47 7.93 -4.95
N ASP A 65 -5.45 7.74 -4.07
CA ASP A 65 -6.71 8.49 -4.03
C ASP A 65 -7.25 8.52 -2.60
N TYR A 66 -8.09 9.52 -2.27
CA TYR A 66 -8.73 9.60 -0.97
C TYR A 66 -10.15 10.18 -1.02
N LEU A 67 -10.88 9.94 0.06
CA LEU A 67 -12.16 10.56 0.37
C LEU A 67 -12.11 11.07 1.81
N SER A 68 -12.53 12.30 2.08
CA SER A 68 -12.66 12.84 3.43
C SER A 68 -13.94 13.66 3.50
N ARG A 69 -15.03 13.03 3.90
CA ARG A 69 -16.38 13.64 3.83
C ARG A 69 -17.14 13.45 5.12
N THR A 70 -17.94 14.45 5.48
CA THR A 70 -18.92 14.36 6.55
C THR A 70 -20.29 14.17 5.94
N TYR A 71 -21.06 13.20 6.45
CA TYR A 71 -22.43 12.92 6.08
C TYR A 71 -23.35 13.13 7.29
N ARG A 72 -24.58 13.56 7.00
CA ARG A 72 -25.65 13.69 7.99
C ARG A 72 -26.85 12.86 7.60
N SER A 73 -27.41 12.12 8.56
CA SER A 73 -28.63 11.35 8.35
C SER A 73 -29.88 12.22 8.52
N SER A 74 -31.01 11.77 7.98
CA SER A 74 -32.33 12.36 8.23
C SER A 74 -32.72 12.39 9.72
N GLU A 75 -32.15 11.50 10.53
CA GLU A 75 -32.34 11.43 11.98
C GLU A 75 -31.42 12.36 12.75
N GLY A 76 -30.59 13.15 12.04
CA GLY A 76 -29.67 14.12 12.62
C GLY A 76 -28.32 13.55 13.07
N LEU A 77 -28.05 12.25 12.81
CA LEU A 77 -26.76 11.64 13.09
C LEU A 77 -25.69 12.17 12.14
N THR A 78 -24.44 12.24 12.61
CA THR A 78 -23.29 12.69 11.80
C THR A 78 -22.27 11.56 11.71
N ALA A 79 -21.77 11.31 10.51
CA ALA A 79 -20.74 10.32 10.23
C ALA A 79 -19.61 10.96 9.43
N TYR A 80 -18.37 10.72 9.84
CA TYR A 80 -17.19 11.10 9.07
C TYR A 80 -16.67 9.87 8.33
N LEU A 81 -16.62 9.96 7.00
CA LEU A 81 -16.11 8.92 6.12
C LEU A 81 -14.75 9.34 5.59
N PHE A 82 -13.73 8.58 5.98
CA PHE A 82 -12.39 8.71 5.45
C PHE A 82 -11.97 7.42 4.74
N ILE A 83 -11.51 7.54 3.49
CA ILE A 83 -10.98 6.43 2.70
C ILE A 83 -9.63 6.88 2.14
N ALA A 84 -8.60 6.06 2.30
CA ALA A 84 -7.31 6.22 1.65
C ALA A 84 -7.05 4.98 0.80
N PHE A 85 -6.91 5.15 -0.50
CA PHE A 85 -6.72 4.08 -1.47
C PHE A 85 -5.25 3.98 -1.89
N TYR A 86 -4.76 2.74 -1.95
CA TYR A 86 -3.42 2.40 -2.42
C TYR A 86 -3.55 1.31 -3.48
N SER A 87 -3.11 1.62 -4.69
CA SER A 87 -3.13 0.74 -5.86
C SER A 87 -2.20 -0.46 -5.68
N SER A 88 -1.08 -0.27 -4.99
CA SER A 88 -0.13 -1.31 -4.64
C SER A 88 -0.25 -1.68 -3.15
N GLN A 89 -0.23 -2.98 -2.87
CA GLN A 89 -0.14 -3.52 -1.51
C GLN A 89 1.29 -4.00 -1.19
N ARG A 90 2.24 -3.82 -2.11
CA ARG A 90 3.68 -4.04 -1.87
C ARG A 90 4.18 -3.19 -0.71
N HIS A 91 5.29 -3.64 -0.16
CA HIS A 91 6.01 -2.97 0.92
C HIS A 91 6.18 -1.46 0.68
N ARG A 92 6.04 -0.66 1.73
CA ARG A 92 6.14 0.82 1.75
C ARG A 92 5.07 1.60 0.98
N GLN A 93 4.09 0.91 0.42
CA GLN A 93 2.98 1.52 -0.31
C GLN A 93 1.68 1.47 0.48
N THR A 94 1.67 0.94 1.72
CA THR A 94 0.45 0.85 2.55
C THR A 94 0.65 1.49 3.92
N LEU A 95 -0.44 2.01 4.49
CA LEU A 95 -0.43 2.72 5.78
C LEU A 95 -0.21 1.80 7.00
N HIS A 96 -0.12 0.48 6.81
CA HIS A 96 -0.12 -0.52 7.88
C HIS A 96 1.25 -0.82 8.50
N SER A 97 2.21 0.09 8.38
CA SER A 97 3.45 0.00 9.15
C SER A 97 3.13 0.02 10.66
N PRO A 98 3.67 -0.91 11.47
CA PRO A 98 3.56 -0.86 12.92
C PRO A 98 3.99 0.49 13.50
N GLN A 99 4.95 1.17 12.86
CA GLN A 99 5.41 2.50 13.26
C GLN A 99 4.32 3.57 13.15
N ASN A 100 3.39 3.42 12.20
CA ASN A 100 2.27 4.36 12.01
C ASN A 100 1.10 4.01 12.93
N CYS A 101 0.77 2.72 13.08
CA CYS A 101 -0.42 2.29 13.81
C CYS A 101 -0.24 2.26 15.34
N LEU A 102 0.93 1.84 15.82
CA LEU A 102 1.15 1.65 17.27
C LEU A 102 1.07 2.96 18.05
N PRO A 103 1.70 4.08 17.62
CA PRO A 103 1.54 5.38 18.29
C PRO A 103 0.10 5.87 18.34
N GLY A 104 -0.66 5.68 17.25
CA GLY A 104 -2.08 6.06 17.19
C GLY A 104 -2.96 5.31 18.19
N SER A 105 -2.54 4.12 18.62
CA SER A 105 -3.21 3.32 19.66
C SER A 105 -2.66 3.54 21.08
N GLY A 106 -1.81 4.56 21.27
CA GLY A 106 -1.27 4.95 22.58
C GLY A 106 0.03 4.27 22.98
N TRP A 107 0.67 3.52 22.08
CA TRP A 107 1.92 2.82 22.36
C TRP A 107 3.12 3.68 22.00
N THR A 108 4.09 3.77 22.90
CA THR A 108 5.39 4.37 22.59
C THR A 108 6.35 3.28 22.11
N MET A 109 7.01 3.55 20.99
CA MET A 109 8.04 2.65 20.47
C MET A 109 9.25 2.71 21.41
N GLY A 110 9.56 1.59 22.06
CA GLY A 110 10.81 1.41 22.80
C GLY A 110 11.98 1.06 21.88
N ASN A 111 12.96 0.32 22.40
CA ASN A 111 14.04 -0.22 21.57
C ASN A 111 13.48 -1.28 20.62
N HIS A 112 13.35 -0.96 19.33
CA HIS A 112 13.08 -1.96 18.30
C HIS A 112 14.38 -2.43 17.65
N ARG A 113 14.47 -3.72 17.33
CA ARG A 113 15.50 -4.26 16.45
C ARG A 113 14.84 -4.75 15.19
N ILE A 114 15.34 -4.27 14.06
CA ILE A 114 15.00 -4.88 12.78
C ILE A 114 15.65 -6.27 12.75
N HIS A 115 14.86 -7.30 12.98
CA HIS A 115 15.25 -8.63 12.58
C HIS A 115 15.07 -8.70 11.07
N SER A 116 16.15 -8.81 10.30
CA SER A 116 16.03 -9.26 8.92
C SER A 116 15.47 -10.67 8.98
N PRO A 117 14.24 -10.94 8.47
CA PRO A 117 13.80 -12.31 8.37
C PRO A 117 14.84 -13.05 7.54
N GLY A 118 15.22 -14.22 8.04
CA GLY A 118 16.17 -15.08 7.37
C GLY A 118 15.79 -15.21 5.89
N ASN A 119 16.80 -15.44 5.08
CA ASN A 119 16.62 -15.59 3.64
C ASN A 119 15.44 -16.53 3.34
N ASP A 120 14.60 -16.18 2.38
CA ASP A 120 13.60 -17.12 1.87
C ASP A 120 14.29 -18.38 1.29
N SER A 121 13.51 -19.39 0.90
CA SER A 121 14.04 -20.60 0.25
C SER A 121 14.84 -20.33 -1.03
N GLN A 122 14.91 -19.07 -1.49
CA GLN A 122 15.65 -18.60 -2.65
C GLN A 122 16.82 -17.67 -2.27
N GLY A 123 17.18 -17.54 -0.99
CA GLY A 123 18.33 -16.73 -0.58
C GLY A 123 18.06 -15.22 -0.48
N ARG A 124 16.83 -14.76 -0.70
CA ARG A 124 16.49 -13.33 -0.65
C ARG A 124 16.22 -12.91 0.78
N ARG A 125 16.89 -11.86 1.24
CA ARG A 125 16.55 -11.18 2.49
C ARG A 125 15.08 -10.82 2.40
N ARG A 126 14.24 -11.49 3.20
CA ARG A 126 12.90 -10.96 3.43
C ARG A 126 13.12 -9.69 4.24
N GLU A 127 12.46 -8.61 3.88
CA GLU A 127 12.42 -7.39 4.66
C GLU A 127 10.97 -7.29 5.14
N ILE A 128 10.68 -7.65 6.38
CA ILE A 128 9.33 -7.51 6.97
C ILE A 128 9.18 -6.12 7.59
N ASN A 129 9.52 -5.06 6.86
CA ASN A 129 9.62 -3.75 7.49
C ASN A 129 8.83 -2.71 6.72
N GLU A 130 7.82 -2.19 7.43
CA GLU A 130 7.57 -0.75 7.61
C GLU A 130 7.45 0.09 6.32
#